data_AF-A0A7G8E8H6-F1
#
_entry.id   AF-A0A7G8E8H6-F1
#
_cell.length_a   1.000
_cell.length_b   1.000
_cell.length_c   1.000
_cell.angle_alpha   90.00
_cell.angle_beta   90.00
_cell.angle_gamma   90.00
#
_symmetry.space_group_name_H-M   'P 1'
#
loop_
_entity.id
_entity.type
_entity.pdbx_description
1 polymer ?
#
loop_
_entity_poly.entity_id
_entity_poly.type
_entity_poly.pdbx_seq_one_letter_code
_entity_poly.pdbx_strand_id
1 'polypeptide(L)'
;MPRSERRRIVAELQRQAIPVLQIPSVDDLTSGRARIDALRPVAIEDLLGRDPVPPVPELLGPGLRDAVVCVTGAGGSIGSELCLQILQLSPSILILLESSEPSLCAVEQELRQQLPASVELVPVLGSAADPALVQRLFADHGVQTVFHAAAYKHVPLVESNPLAGLANNVNSTRVVCQAAVAAGVSELVLISTDKAVRPTNVMGASKRLAELVVQALELELSHGAEGAAQPRTRVAMVRFGNVLGSSGSVVPLFRKQIAAGGPITLIHPEIIRCFMTIPEAAQLVLQAATLA
;
A
#
# COMPACT_ATOMS: atom_id res chain seq x y z
N MET A 1 -3.87 -0.82 26.64
CA MET A 1 -5.01 0.11 26.73
C MET A 1 -5.57 0.32 25.33
N PRO A 2 -6.89 0.12 25.11
CA PRO A 2 -7.54 0.36 23.81
C PRO A 2 -7.36 1.81 23.32
N ARG A 3 -7.33 2.04 22.00
CA ARG A 3 -7.15 3.39 21.44
C ARG A 3 -8.28 4.35 21.79
N SER A 4 -9.51 3.85 21.89
CA SER A 4 -10.69 4.62 22.28
C SER A 4 -10.53 5.23 23.68
N GLU A 5 -10.04 4.44 24.64
CA GLU A 5 -9.79 4.87 26.01
C GLU A 5 -8.62 5.85 26.08
N ARG A 6 -7.54 5.59 25.33
CA ARG A 6 -6.42 6.53 25.20
C ARG A 6 -6.88 7.89 24.69
N ARG A 7 -7.69 7.90 23.63
CA ARG A 7 -8.24 9.13 23.04
C ARG A 7 -9.10 9.90 24.04
N ARG A 8 -9.91 9.20 24.85
CA ARG A 8 -10.71 9.82 25.92
C ARG A 8 -9.84 10.55 26.93
N ILE A 9 -8.79 9.90 27.43
CA ILE A 9 -7.84 10.48 28.39
C ILE A 9 -7.12 11.70 27.79
N VAL A 10 -6.62 11.58 26.55
CA VAL A 10 -5.94 12.69 25.87
C VAL A 10 -6.87 13.88 25.67
N ALA A 11 -8.12 13.65 25.25
CA ALA A 11 -9.11 14.72 25.07
C ALA A 11 -9.46 15.44 26.39
N GLU A 12 -9.51 14.70 27.50
CA GLU A 12 -9.72 15.28 28.82
C GLU A 12 -8.56 16.17 29.25
N LEU A 13 -7.32 15.71 29.07
CA LEU A 13 -6.09 16.42 29.44
C LEU A 13 -5.78 17.61 28.53
N GLN A 14 -6.15 17.56 27.24
CA GLN A 14 -5.95 18.65 26.29
C GLN A 14 -6.65 19.95 26.71
N ARG A 15 -7.72 19.88 27.51
CA ARG A 15 -8.40 21.05 28.08
C ARG A 15 -7.51 21.89 29.00
N GLN A 16 -6.40 21.32 29.49
CA GLN A 16 -5.51 21.98 30.44
C GLN A 16 -4.32 22.70 29.76
N ALA A 17 -4.23 22.68 28.43
CA ALA A 17 -3.11 23.27 27.66
C ALA A 17 -1.71 22.76 28.05
N ILE A 18 -1.62 21.57 28.64
CA ILE A 18 -0.38 20.90 29.02
C ILE A 18 0.01 19.88 27.93
N PRO A 19 1.29 19.80 27.52
CA PRO A 19 1.76 18.76 26.61
C PRO A 19 1.52 17.35 27.19
N VAL A 20 0.78 16.52 26.47
CA VAL A 20 0.55 15.12 26.86
C VAL A 20 1.61 14.24 26.21
N LEU A 21 2.43 13.59 27.03
CA LEU A 21 3.47 12.66 26.61
C LEU A 21 3.12 11.24 27.07
N GLN A 22 3.63 10.26 26.33
CA GLN A 22 3.46 8.85 26.57
C GLN A 22 4.79 8.22 26.98
N ILE A 23 4.72 7.35 27.99
CA ILE A 23 5.82 6.50 28.43
C ILE A 23 5.87 5.27 27.50
N PRO A 24 7.07 4.76 27.13
CA PRO A 24 7.19 3.52 26.37
C PRO A 24 6.47 2.34 27.02
N SER A 25 6.12 1.32 26.23
CA SER A 25 5.49 0.12 26.78
C SER A 25 6.42 -0.61 27.74
N VAL A 26 5.87 -1.38 28.68
CA VAL A 26 6.68 -2.19 29.61
C VAL A 26 7.60 -3.12 28.82
N ASP A 27 7.11 -3.73 27.75
CA ASP A 27 7.90 -4.60 26.87
C ASP A 27 9.06 -3.88 26.19
N ASP A 28 8.87 -2.63 25.75
CA ASP A 28 9.94 -1.82 25.16
C ASP A 28 11.02 -1.45 26.19
N LEU A 29 10.62 -1.24 27.45
CA LEU A 29 11.53 -0.95 28.55
C LEU A 29 12.32 -2.20 28.97
N THR A 30 11.67 -3.36 29.05
CA THR A 30 12.32 -4.62 29.45
C THR A 30 13.20 -5.20 28.36
N SER A 31 12.88 -4.97 27.08
CA SER A 31 13.69 -5.42 25.93
C SER A 31 14.87 -4.49 25.61
N GLY A 32 15.03 -3.38 26.33
CA GLY A 32 16.09 -2.39 26.09
C GLY A 32 15.89 -1.55 24.82
N ARG A 33 14.74 -1.67 24.14
CA ARG A 33 14.40 -0.88 22.94
C ARG A 33 14.08 0.59 23.27
N ALA A 34 13.75 0.89 24.51
CA ALA A 34 13.53 2.25 24.99
C ALA A 34 14.02 2.43 26.44
N ARG A 35 14.41 3.67 26.77
CA ARG A 35 14.66 4.08 28.16
C ARG A 35 13.39 4.62 28.80
N ILE A 36 13.27 4.50 30.12
CA ILE A 36 12.15 5.07 30.90
C ILE A 36 12.01 6.58 30.64
N ASP A 37 13.14 7.25 30.48
CA ASP A 37 13.27 8.69 30.25
C ASP A 37 12.87 9.10 28.82
N ALA A 38 12.62 8.15 27.92
CA ALA A 38 12.23 8.41 26.53
C ALA A 38 10.73 8.66 26.41
N LEU A 39 10.25 9.73 27.06
CA LEU A 39 8.89 10.24 26.86
C LEU A 39 8.69 10.66 25.39
N ARG A 40 7.59 10.23 24.78
CA ARG A 40 7.27 10.53 23.38
C ARG A 40 5.91 11.23 23.27
N PRO A 41 5.70 12.13 22.31
CA PRO A 41 4.37 12.62 21.99
C PRO A 41 3.43 11.46 21.63
N VAL A 42 2.14 11.59 21.99
CA VAL A 42 1.13 10.62 21.57
C VAL A 42 1.05 10.60 20.04
N ALA A 43 1.20 9.42 19.44
CA ALA A 43 1.15 9.24 18.00
C ALA A 43 -0.27 9.52 17.47
N ILE A 44 -0.41 10.07 16.26
CA ILE A 44 -1.75 10.38 15.70
C ILE A 44 -2.53 9.10 15.38
N GLU A 45 -1.81 8.04 15.06
CA GLU A 45 -2.29 6.69 14.84
C GLU A 45 -2.97 6.14 16.10
N ASP A 46 -2.49 6.53 17.29
CA ASP A 46 -3.03 6.15 18.59
C ASP A 46 -4.28 6.96 18.98
N LEU A 47 -4.57 8.04 18.25
CA LEU A 47 -5.77 8.85 18.39
C LEU A 47 -6.86 8.47 17.38
N LEU A 48 -6.62 7.47 16.53
CA LEU A 48 -7.69 6.84 15.77
C LEU A 48 -8.74 6.30 16.75
N GLY A 49 -9.99 6.70 16.58
CA GLY A 49 -11.10 6.33 17.48
C GLY A 49 -11.50 4.86 17.44
N ARG A 50 -10.70 3.99 16.82
CA ARG A 50 -10.91 2.55 16.68
C ARG A 50 -9.58 1.83 16.71
N ASP A 51 -9.61 0.58 17.15
CA ASP A 51 -8.47 -0.32 17.03
C ASP A 51 -8.34 -0.85 15.58
N PRO A 52 -7.13 -1.27 15.15
CA PRO A 52 -6.93 -1.90 13.85
C PRO A 52 -7.73 -3.20 13.73
N VAL A 53 -8.13 -3.55 12.50
CA VAL A 53 -8.68 -4.89 12.24
C VAL A 53 -7.56 -5.93 12.43
N PRO A 54 -7.74 -6.93 13.31
CA PRO A 54 -6.71 -7.92 13.58
C PRO A 54 -6.48 -8.82 12.37
N PRO A 55 -5.25 -9.35 12.20
CA PRO A 55 -4.96 -10.30 11.14
C PRO A 55 -5.75 -11.58 11.31
N VAL A 56 -6.21 -12.14 10.19
CA VAL A 56 -6.73 -13.51 10.13
C VAL A 56 -5.60 -14.38 9.58
N PRO A 57 -4.86 -15.14 10.42
CA PRO A 57 -3.66 -15.85 10.00
C PRO A 57 -3.88 -16.82 8.85
N GLU A 58 -5.06 -17.43 8.78
CA GLU A 58 -5.42 -18.38 7.72
C GLU A 58 -5.55 -17.70 6.35
N LEU A 59 -5.81 -16.38 6.33
CA LEU A 59 -5.88 -15.56 5.12
C LEU A 59 -4.55 -14.88 4.80
N LEU A 60 -3.50 -15.12 5.58
CA LEU A 60 -2.18 -14.54 5.38
C LEU A 60 -1.20 -15.62 4.93
N GLY A 61 -0.79 -15.58 3.67
CA GLY A 61 0.28 -16.43 3.17
C GLY A 61 -0.09 -17.59 2.23
N PRO A 62 -1.35 -18.09 2.13
CA PRO A 62 -1.68 -18.99 1.03
C PRO A 62 -1.36 -18.33 -0.31
N GLY A 63 -0.49 -18.95 -1.10
CA GLY A 63 -0.02 -18.42 -2.39
C GLY A 63 1.17 -17.45 -2.33
N LEU A 64 1.69 -17.10 -1.14
CA LEU A 64 2.84 -16.19 -1.00
C LEU A 64 4.10 -16.86 -0.46
N ARG A 65 3.96 -17.88 0.40
CA ARG A 65 5.11 -18.65 0.89
C ARG A 65 5.73 -19.44 -0.27
N ASP A 66 7.06 -19.43 -0.36
CA ASP A 66 7.84 -20.10 -1.41
C ASP A 66 7.50 -19.65 -2.84
N ALA A 67 6.68 -18.60 -3.00
CA ALA A 67 6.24 -18.07 -4.29
C ALA A 67 7.16 -16.94 -4.78
N VAL A 68 7.13 -16.70 -6.09
CA VAL A 68 7.77 -15.52 -6.71
C VAL A 68 6.74 -14.39 -6.73
N VAL A 69 6.96 -13.35 -5.92
CA VAL A 69 6.02 -12.25 -5.71
C VAL A 69 6.60 -10.95 -6.27
N CYS A 70 5.82 -10.22 -7.06
CA CYS A 70 6.19 -8.91 -7.57
C CYS A 70 5.29 -7.81 -7.01
N VAL A 71 5.91 -6.76 -6.45
CA VAL A 71 5.20 -5.54 -6.02
C VAL A 71 5.63 -4.40 -6.93
N THR A 72 4.66 -3.83 -7.65
CA THR A 72 4.91 -2.61 -8.44
C THR A 72 4.61 -1.37 -7.59
N GLY A 73 5.37 -0.29 -7.78
CA GLY A 73 5.31 0.87 -6.89
C GLY A 73 5.85 0.54 -5.49
N ALA A 74 6.85 -0.35 -5.43
CA ALA A 74 7.39 -0.92 -4.20
C ALA A 74 7.98 0.14 -3.25
N GLY A 75 8.41 1.30 -3.75
CA GLY A 75 8.92 2.40 -2.92
C GLY A 75 7.83 3.34 -2.40
N GLY A 76 6.58 3.17 -2.83
CA GLY A 76 5.45 3.97 -2.35
C GLY A 76 4.95 3.51 -0.98
N SER A 77 4.22 4.38 -0.24
CA SER A 77 3.82 4.09 1.15
C SER A 77 3.06 2.77 1.37
N ILE A 78 2.29 2.32 0.38
CA ILE A 78 1.57 1.03 0.47
C ILE A 78 2.43 -0.09 -0.10
N GLY A 79 3.16 0.16 -1.19
CA GLY A 79 4.05 -0.82 -1.80
C GLY A 79 5.15 -1.27 -0.83
N SER A 80 5.77 -0.34 -0.11
CA SER A 80 6.87 -0.65 0.82
C SER A 80 6.39 -1.48 2.00
N GLU A 81 5.22 -1.15 2.54
CA GLU A 81 4.60 -1.94 3.61
C GLU A 81 4.16 -3.32 3.13
N LEU A 82 3.60 -3.43 1.91
CA LEU A 82 3.30 -4.72 1.31
C LEU A 82 4.58 -5.57 1.20
N CYS A 83 5.68 -4.99 0.72
CA CYS A 83 6.95 -5.69 0.63
C CYS A 83 7.44 -6.15 2.01
N LEU A 84 7.34 -5.30 3.03
CA LEU A 84 7.73 -5.64 4.40
C LEU A 84 6.91 -6.81 4.95
N GLN A 85 5.59 -6.79 4.79
CA GLN A 85 4.72 -7.85 5.29
C GLN A 85 4.87 -9.15 4.48
N ILE A 86 4.99 -9.05 3.16
CA ILE A 86 5.23 -10.21 2.28
C ILE A 86 6.56 -10.87 2.64
N LEU A 87 7.62 -10.08 2.92
CA LEU A 87 8.92 -10.61 3.34
C LEU A 87 8.81 -11.53 4.58
N GLN A 88 7.96 -11.18 5.55
CA GLN A 88 7.72 -12.01 6.74
C GLN A 88 7.00 -13.34 6.44
N LEU A 89 6.32 -13.44 5.29
CA LEU A 89 5.65 -14.65 4.84
C LEU A 89 6.59 -15.62 4.09
N SER A 90 7.87 -15.26 3.95
CA SER A 90 8.92 -16.10 3.34
C SER A 90 8.61 -16.53 1.89
N PRO A 91 8.48 -15.59 0.94
CA PRO A 91 8.46 -15.90 -0.49
C PRO A 91 9.82 -16.47 -0.93
N SER A 92 9.88 -17.17 -2.06
CA SER A 92 11.18 -17.57 -2.61
C SER A 92 11.91 -16.38 -3.23
N ILE A 93 11.18 -15.52 -3.94
CA ILE A 93 11.69 -14.29 -4.54
C ILE A 93 10.69 -13.15 -4.29
N LEU A 94 11.18 -12.01 -3.80
CA LEU A 94 10.44 -10.75 -3.71
C LEU A 94 11.04 -9.71 -4.67
N ILE A 95 10.27 -9.38 -5.71
CA ILE A 95 10.64 -8.42 -6.75
C ILE A 95 10.05 -7.04 -6.42
N LEU A 96 10.89 -6.01 -6.41
CA LEU A 96 10.54 -4.63 -6.14
C LEU A 96 10.60 -3.81 -7.44
N LEU A 97 9.47 -3.63 -8.14
CA LEU A 97 9.43 -2.78 -9.33
C LEU A 97 9.06 -1.35 -8.93
N GLU A 98 9.98 -0.41 -9.10
CA GLU A 98 9.77 1.00 -8.76
C GLU A 98 10.45 1.92 -9.79
N SER A 99 9.76 3.00 -10.14
CA SER A 99 10.22 3.99 -11.11
C SER A 99 11.11 5.08 -10.48
N SER A 100 10.96 5.31 -9.19
CA SER A 100 11.72 6.27 -8.42
C SER A 100 12.95 5.61 -7.80
N GLU A 101 14.13 5.86 -8.36
CA GLU A 101 15.42 5.41 -7.80
C GLU A 101 15.56 5.67 -6.29
N PRO A 102 15.32 6.89 -5.74
CA PRO A 102 15.48 7.11 -4.31
C PRO A 102 14.46 6.31 -3.48
N SER A 103 13.25 6.08 -4.00
CA SER A 103 12.24 5.28 -3.30
C SER A 103 12.60 3.80 -3.32
N LEU A 104 13.11 3.29 -4.45
CA LEU A 104 13.60 1.91 -4.58
C LEU A 104 14.78 1.64 -3.64
N CYS A 105 15.76 2.55 -3.62
CA CYS A 105 16.93 2.45 -2.75
C CYS A 105 16.52 2.44 -1.27
N ALA A 106 15.59 3.32 -0.87
CA ALA A 106 15.11 3.38 0.50
C ALA A 106 14.42 2.08 0.94
N VAL A 107 13.48 1.55 0.14
CA VAL A 107 12.77 0.31 0.48
C VAL A 107 13.70 -0.91 0.44
N GLU A 108 14.64 -0.97 -0.50
CA GLU A 108 15.61 -2.05 -0.57
C GLU A 108 16.49 -2.08 0.69
N GLN A 109 17.01 -0.93 1.11
CA GLN A 109 17.83 -0.84 2.32
C GLN A 109 17.06 -1.25 3.58
N GLU A 110 15.80 -0.84 3.68
CA GLU A 110 14.93 -1.22 4.79
C GLU A 110 14.69 -2.73 4.84
N LEU A 111 14.34 -3.35 3.71
CA LEU A 111 14.06 -4.78 3.62
C LEU A 111 15.32 -5.63 3.85
N ARG A 112 16.48 -5.19 3.35
CA ARG A 112 17.76 -5.91 3.55
C ARG A 112 18.15 -6.08 5.01
N GLN A 113 17.72 -5.19 5.91
CA GLN A 113 18.00 -5.31 7.34
C GLN A 113 17.25 -6.47 8.01
N GLN A 114 16.17 -6.96 7.38
CA GLN A 114 15.29 -8.00 7.91
C GLN A 114 15.17 -9.19 6.95
N LEU A 115 16.01 -9.24 5.91
CA LEU A 115 15.93 -10.22 4.83
C LEU A 115 16.21 -11.63 5.36
N PRO A 116 15.23 -12.56 5.31
CA PRO A 116 15.48 -13.94 5.68
C PRO A 116 16.43 -14.59 4.66
N ALA A 117 17.31 -15.48 5.12
CA ALA A 117 18.31 -16.13 4.27
C ALA A 117 17.70 -16.98 3.12
N SER A 118 16.43 -17.35 3.25
CA SER A 118 15.69 -18.14 2.26
C SER A 118 15.04 -17.30 1.15
N VAL A 119 15.06 -15.97 1.26
CA VAL A 119 14.37 -15.06 0.33
C VAL A 119 15.37 -14.36 -0.57
N GLU A 120 15.18 -14.43 -1.88
CA GLU A 120 15.88 -13.58 -2.83
C GLU A 120 15.16 -12.24 -2.98
N LEU A 121 15.88 -11.13 -2.83
CA LEU A 121 15.33 -9.78 -3.02
C LEU A 121 15.86 -9.18 -4.32
N VAL A 122 14.95 -8.86 -5.25
CA VAL A 122 15.29 -8.37 -6.60
C VAL A 122 14.75 -6.95 -6.80
N PRO A 123 15.58 -5.90 -6.60
CA PRO A 123 15.19 -4.53 -6.91
C PRO A 123 15.26 -4.26 -8.43
N VAL A 124 14.20 -3.68 -8.99
CA VAL A 124 14.08 -3.37 -10.41
C VAL A 124 13.69 -1.91 -10.60
N LEU A 125 14.63 -1.11 -11.11
CA LEU A 125 14.38 0.29 -11.46
C LEU A 125 13.70 0.36 -12.83
N GLY A 126 12.44 0.79 -12.85
CA GLY A 126 11.70 0.96 -14.10
C GLY A 126 10.21 1.24 -13.91
N SER A 127 9.54 1.49 -15.03
CA SER A 127 8.11 1.82 -15.02
C SER A 127 7.25 0.56 -15.20
N ALA A 128 6.22 0.41 -14.38
CA ALA A 128 5.17 -0.59 -14.61
C ALA A 128 4.35 -0.32 -15.88
N ALA A 129 4.52 0.84 -16.53
CA ALA A 129 3.93 1.16 -17.82
C ALA A 129 4.83 0.76 -19.02
N ASP A 130 6.03 0.23 -18.78
CA ASP A 130 6.91 -0.30 -19.83
C ASP A 130 6.56 -1.78 -20.11
N PRO A 131 5.93 -2.09 -21.26
CA PRO A 131 5.53 -3.46 -21.57
C PRO A 131 6.70 -4.40 -21.74
N ALA A 132 7.80 -3.96 -22.34
CA ALA A 132 8.94 -4.83 -22.61
C ALA A 132 9.66 -5.20 -21.30
N LEU A 133 9.75 -4.25 -20.37
CA LEU A 133 10.29 -4.52 -19.04
C LEU A 133 9.41 -5.50 -18.26
N VAL A 134 8.11 -5.21 -18.13
CA VAL A 134 7.22 -6.02 -17.29
C VAL A 134 7.06 -7.44 -17.86
N GLN A 135 6.96 -7.59 -19.18
CA GLN A 135 6.87 -8.91 -19.82
C GLN A 135 8.11 -9.76 -19.55
N ARG A 136 9.32 -9.20 -19.76
CA ARG A 136 10.56 -9.92 -19.46
C ARG A 136 10.66 -10.26 -17.97
N LEU A 137 10.40 -9.29 -17.10
CA LEU A 137 10.46 -9.47 -15.65
C LEU A 137 9.54 -10.62 -15.17
N PHE A 138 8.32 -10.70 -15.70
CA PHE A 138 7.37 -11.73 -15.28
C PHE A 138 7.76 -13.11 -15.83
N ALA A 139 8.22 -13.17 -17.08
CA ALA A 139 8.63 -14.41 -17.72
C ALA A 139 9.94 -14.97 -17.14
N ASP A 140 10.98 -14.13 -17.01
CA ASP A 140 12.33 -14.53 -16.61
C ASP A 140 12.37 -15.05 -15.16
N HIS A 141 11.53 -14.50 -14.28
CA HIS A 141 11.46 -14.92 -12.88
C HIS A 141 10.32 -15.91 -12.59
N GLY A 142 9.43 -16.19 -13.55
CA GLY A 142 8.25 -17.02 -13.31
C GLY A 142 7.36 -16.46 -12.19
N VAL A 143 6.98 -15.19 -12.31
CA VAL A 143 6.16 -14.49 -11.30
C VAL A 143 4.82 -15.20 -11.10
N GLN A 144 4.45 -15.43 -9.84
CA GLN A 144 3.23 -16.16 -9.47
C GLN A 144 2.16 -15.24 -8.90
N THR A 145 2.56 -14.21 -8.16
CA THR A 145 1.64 -13.24 -7.55
C THR A 145 2.11 -11.80 -7.77
N VAL A 146 1.19 -10.92 -8.14
CA VAL A 146 1.46 -9.50 -8.39
C VAL A 146 0.60 -8.61 -7.51
N PHE A 147 1.22 -7.72 -6.74
CA PHE A 147 0.55 -6.60 -6.09
C PHE A 147 0.83 -5.30 -6.86
N HIS A 148 -0.20 -4.77 -7.51
CA HIS A 148 -0.08 -3.56 -8.33
C HIS A 148 -0.40 -2.28 -7.53
N ALA A 149 0.62 -1.67 -6.93
CA ALA A 149 0.52 -0.44 -6.15
C ALA A 149 1.07 0.82 -6.85
N ALA A 150 1.66 0.69 -8.05
CA ALA A 150 2.16 1.83 -8.83
C ALA A 150 1.02 2.72 -9.34
N ALA A 151 0.92 3.95 -8.82
CA ALA A 151 -0.05 4.94 -9.28
C ALA A 151 0.31 6.38 -8.85
N TYR A 152 -0.14 7.36 -9.63
CA TYR A 152 -0.22 8.75 -9.19
C TYR A 152 -1.50 8.97 -8.39
N LYS A 153 -1.33 9.49 -7.16
CA LYS A 153 -2.43 9.65 -6.18
C LYS A 153 -2.75 11.09 -5.78
N HIS A 154 -1.89 12.04 -6.10
CA HIS A 154 -2.04 13.41 -5.61
C HIS A 154 -3.07 14.19 -6.44
N VAL A 155 -4.28 14.35 -5.90
CA VAL A 155 -5.44 14.90 -6.63
C VAL A 155 -5.10 16.23 -7.34
N PRO A 156 -4.60 17.29 -6.69
CA PRO A 156 -4.30 18.54 -7.39
C PRO A 156 -3.28 18.38 -8.53
N LEU A 157 -2.29 17.51 -8.38
CA LEU A 157 -1.26 17.34 -9.41
C LEU A 157 -1.82 16.59 -10.62
N VAL A 158 -2.65 15.58 -10.37
CA VAL A 158 -3.29 14.80 -11.45
C VAL A 158 -4.38 15.61 -12.15
N GLU A 159 -5.11 16.48 -11.43
CA GLU A 159 -6.03 17.46 -12.05
C GLU A 159 -5.30 18.39 -13.02
N SER A 160 -4.13 18.91 -12.64
CA SER A 160 -3.32 19.75 -13.53
C SER A 160 -2.59 18.97 -14.62
N ASN A 161 -2.46 17.65 -14.50
CA ASN A 161 -1.75 16.78 -15.43
C ASN A 161 -2.61 15.54 -15.81
N PRO A 162 -3.80 15.75 -16.40
CA PRO A 162 -4.80 14.70 -16.53
C PRO A 162 -4.33 13.56 -17.44
N LEU A 163 -3.66 13.91 -18.55
CA LEU A 163 -3.12 12.93 -19.48
C LEU A 163 -2.02 12.07 -18.85
N ALA A 164 -1.15 12.66 -18.04
CA ALA A 164 -0.11 11.91 -17.33
C ALA A 164 -0.70 10.99 -16.25
N GLY A 165 -1.71 11.46 -15.51
CA GLY A 165 -2.46 10.65 -14.55
C GLY A 165 -3.16 9.46 -15.20
N LEU A 166 -3.85 9.70 -16.32
CA LEU A 166 -4.55 8.67 -17.07
C LEU A 166 -3.55 7.66 -17.67
N ALA A 167 -2.50 8.16 -18.34
CA ALA A 167 -1.46 7.32 -18.93
C ALA A 167 -0.79 6.45 -17.86
N ASN A 168 -0.36 7.02 -16.75
CA ASN A 168 0.28 6.23 -15.70
C ASN A 168 -0.69 5.22 -15.09
N ASN A 169 -1.84 5.67 -14.58
CA ASN A 169 -2.71 4.81 -13.77
C ASN A 169 -3.44 3.74 -14.60
N VAL A 170 -3.83 4.05 -15.84
CA VAL A 170 -4.56 3.11 -16.70
C VAL A 170 -3.60 2.25 -17.52
N ASN A 171 -2.56 2.84 -18.14
CA ASN A 171 -1.65 2.06 -18.99
C ASN A 171 -0.81 1.09 -18.17
N SER A 172 -0.30 1.47 -16.99
CA SER A 172 0.45 0.53 -16.15
C SER A 172 -0.41 -0.65 -15.73
N THR A 173 -1.66 -0.41 -15.33
CA THR A 173 -2.60 -1.51 -15.01
C THR A 173 -2.83 -2.41 -16.22
N ARG A 174 -3.04 -1.86 -17.42
CA ARG A 174 -3.18 -2.65 -18.64
C ARG A 174 -1.95 -3.49 -18.94
N VAL A 175 -0.75 -2.89 -18.88
CA VAL A 175 0.53 -3.56 -19.15
C VAL A 175 0.76 -4.71 -18.17
N VAL A 176 0.56 -4.45 -16.87
CA VAL A 176 0.72 -5.47 -15.82
C VAL A 176 -0.29 -6.59 -15.99
N CYS A 177 -1.55 -6.29 -16.31
CA CYS A 177 -2.58 -7.30 -16.59
C CYS A 177 -2.21 -8.19 -17.78
N GLN A 178 -1.78 -7.59 -18.90
CA GLN A 178 -1.38 -8.34 -20.10
C GLN A 178 -0.16 -9.22 -19.86
N ALA A 179 0.85 -8.68 -19.16
CA ALA A 179 2.04 -9.46 -18.80
C ALA A 179 1.72 -10.59 -17.83
N ALA A 180 0.80 -10.37 -16.88
CA ALA A 180 0.38 -11.38 -15.93
C ALA A 180 -0.25 -12.60 -16.62
N VAL A 181 -1.17 -12.36 -17.55
CA VAL A 181 -1.80 -13.43 -18.34
C VAL A 181 -0.77 -14.15 -19.21
N ALA A 182 0.08 -13.40 -19.91
CA ALA A 182 1.07 -13.98 -20.81
C ALA A 182 2.12 -14.85 -20.09
N ALA A 183 2.48 -14.49 -18.86
CA ALA A 183 3.42 -15.24 -18.03
C ALA A 183 2.75 -16.33 -17.18
N GLY A 184 1.43 -16.46 -17.21
CA GLY A 184 0.69 -17.43 -16.39
C GLY A 184 0.72 -17.12 -14.89
N VAL A 185 0.77 -15.84 -14.51
CA VAL A 185 0.65 -15.37 -13.12
C VAL A 185 -0.66 -15.91 -12.53
N SER A 186 -0.58 -16.54 -11.37
CA SER A 186 -1.74 -17.13 -10.68
C SER A 186 -2.67 -16.06 -10.11
N GLU A 187 -2.11 -14.98 -9.56
CA GLU A 187 -2.88 -13.97 -8.83
C GLU A 187 -2.38 -12.54 -9.10
N LEU A 188 -3.32 -11.64 -9.38
CA LEU A 188 -3.05 -10.21 -9.57
C LEU A 188 -4.01 -9.36 -8.73
N VAL A 189 -3.44 -8.57 -7.83
CA VAL A 189 -4.18 -7.70 -6.91
C VAL A 189 -3.92 -6.24 -7.26
N LEU A 190 -4.95 -5.53 -7.71
CA LEU A 190 -4.90 -4.08 -7.95
C LEU A 190 -5.22 -3.31 -6.66
N ILE A 191 -4.33 -2.41 -6.27
CA ILE A 191 -4.60 -1.44 -5.21
C ILE A 191 -5.42 -0.28 -5.76
N SER A 192 -6.60 -0.07 -5.19
CA SER A 192 -7.53 1.00 -5.54
C SER A 192 -7.86 1.89 -4.34
N THR A 193 -8.82 2.79 -4.50
CA THR A 193 -9.12 3.86 -3.55
C THR A 193 -10.61 4.16 -3.50
N ASP A 194 -11.10 4.61 -2.34
CA ASP A 194 -12.43 5.20 -2.18
C ASP A 194 -12.77 6.27 -3.23
N LYS A 195 -11.78 7.01 -3.74
CA LYS A 195 -11.95 8.05 -4.77
C LYS A 195 -12.35 7.51 -6.14
N ALA A 196 -12.23 6.20 -6.36
CA ALA A 196 -12.74 5.54 -7.57
C ALA A 196 -14.28 5.32 -7.51
N VAL A 197 -14.91 5.46 -6.34
CA VAL A 197 -16.36 5.34 -6.18
C VAL A 197 -17.03 6.67 -6.54
N ARG A 198 -17.81 6.70 -7.64
CA ARG A 198 -18.44 7.92 -8.17
C ARG A 198 -17.45 9.09 -8.24
N PRO A 199 -16.38 8.96 -9.04
CA PRO A 199 -15.25 9.88 -9.00
C PRO A 199 -15.66 11.30 -9.39
N THR A 200 -15.23 12.28 -8.61
CA THR A 200 -15.43 13.73 -8.86
C THR A 200 -14.13 14.45 -9.26
N ASN A 201 -13.07 13.68 -9.52
CA ASN A 201 -11.74 14.17 -9.88
C ASN A 201 -11.07 13.17 -10.83
N VAL A 202 -10.17 13.65 -11.68
CA VAL A 202 -9.40 12.90 -12.68
C VAL A 202 -8.58 11.78 -12.05
N MET A 203 -8.00 12.01 -10.86
CA MET A 203 -7.25 10.96 -10.16
C MET A 203 -8.15 9.76 -9.84
N GLY A 204 -9.31 10.00 -9.22
CA GLY A 204 -10.31 8.98 -8.93
C GLY A 204 -10.86 8.33 -10.20
N ALA A 205 -11.14 9.12 -11.22
CA ALA A 205 -11.62 8.62 -12.51
C ALA A 205 -10.59 7.68 -13.16
N SER A 206 -9.31 8.04 -13.18
CA SER A 206 -8.23 7.21 -13.73
C SER A 206 -8.10 5.87 -13.00
N LYS A 207 -8.29 5.84 -11.66
CA LYS A 207 -8.31 4.60 -10.90
C LYS A 207 -9.58 3.78 -11.16
N ARG A 208 -10.73 4.43 -11.36
CA ARG A 208 -11.95 3.74 -11.78
C ARG A 208 -11.79 3.09 -13.16
N LEU A 209 -11.12 3.76 -14.10
CA LEU A 209 -10.76 3.20 -15.40
C LEU A 209 -9.81 2.00 -15.26
N ALA A 210 -8.80 2.08 -14.38
CA ALA A 210 -7.92 0.95 -14.07
C ALA A 210 -8.70 -0.26 -13.53
N GLU A 211 -9.69 -0.06 -12.67
CA GLU A 211 -10.58 -1.14 -12.22
C GLU A 211 -11.38 -1.75 -13.38
N LEU A 212 -11.88 -0.93 -14.31
CA LEU A 212 -12.60 -1.43 -15.48
C LEU A 212 -11.70 -2.28 -16.39
N VAL A 213 -10.41 -1.96 -16.49
CA VAL A 213 -9.43 -2.81 -17.20
C VAL A 213 -9.33 -4.19 -16.56
N VAL A 214 -9.22 -4.26 -15.22
CA VAL A 214 -9.15 -5.53 -14.49
C VAL A 214 -10.48 -6.31 -14.62
N GLN A 215 -11.62 -5.62 -14.55
CA GLN A 215 -12.94 -6.24 -14.75
C GLN A 215 -13.12 -6.79 -16.17
N ALA A 216 -12.64 -6.07 -17.19
CA ALA A 216 -12.68 -6.53 -18.56
C ALA A 216 -11.80 -7.78 -18.74
N LEU A 217 -10.60 -7.79 -18.16
CA LEU A 217 -9.73 -8.97 -18.17
C LEU A 217 -10.42 -10.19 -17.54
N GLU A 218 -11.07 -10.03 -16.39
CA GLU A 218 -11.79 -11.11 -15.73
C GLU A 218 -12.92 -11.69 -16.59
N LEU A 219 -13.63 -10.83 -17.33
CA LEU A 219 -14.65 -11.26 -18.29
C LEU A 219 -14.00 -12.03 -19.45
N GLU A 220 -12.91 -11.55 -20.02
CA GLU A 220 -12.19 -12.23 -21.11
C GLU A 220 -11.73 -13.63 -20.68
N LEU A 221 -11.12 -13.74 -19.49
CA LEU A 221 -10.66 -15.01 -18.92
C LEU A 221 -11.82 -15.97 -18.58
N SER A 222 -13.03 -15.45 -18.31
CA SER A 222 -14.22 -16.26 -18.07
C SER A 222 -14.80 -16.87 -19.33
N HIS A 223 -14.70 -16.18 -20.48
CA HIS A 223 -15.30 -16.63 -21.74
C HIS A 223 -14.34 -17.46 -22.60
N GLY A 224 -13.01 -17.33 -22.42
CA GLY A 224 -12.00 -18.03 -23.22
C GLY A 224 -11.65 -19.45 -22.79
N ALA A 225 -12.26 -19.98 -21.72
CA ALA A 225 -11.83 -21.21 -21.04
C ALA A 225 -12.69 -22.45 -21.34
N GLU A 226 -13.39 -22.52 -22.48
CA GLU A 226 -13.94 -23.80 -22.96
C GLU A 226 -12.81 -24.63 -23.62
N GLY A 227 -12.04 -25.36 -22.80
CA GLY A 227 -11.18 -26.46 -23.26
C GLY A 227 -9.67 -26.34 -23.08
N ALA A 228 -9.13 -25.25 -22.50
CA ALA A 228 -7.70 -25.12 -22.22
C ALA A 228 -7.35 -25.45 -20.76
N ALA A 229 -6.44 -26.42 -20.56
CA ALA A 229 -5.98 -26.90 -19.25
C ALA A 229 -4.99 -25.94 -18.53
N GLN A 230 -4.98 -24.64 -18.86
CA GLN A 230 -4.07 -23.69 -18.23
C GLN A 230 -4.68 -23.09 -16.95
N PRO A 231 -3.87 -22.90 -15.89
CA PRO A 231 -4.30 -22.19 -14.71
C PRO A 231 -4.68 -20.76 -15.09
N ARG A 232 -5.88 -20.36 -14.72
CA ARG A 232 -6.44 -19.04 -15.01
C ARG A 232 -5.90 -18.03 -14.00
N THR A 233 -5.35 -16.91 -14.49
CA THR A 233 -5.01 -15.75 -13.65
C THR A 233 -6.25 -15.27 -12.90
N ARG A 234 -6.19 -15.27 -11.56
CA ARG A 234 -7.22 -14.67 -10.71
C ARG A 234 -6.90 -13.20 -10.51
N VAL A 235 -7.94 -12.37 -10.54
CA VAL A 235 -7.78 -10.92 -10.35
C VAL A 235 -8.64 -10.41 -9.20
N ALA A 236 -8.03 -9.57 -8.37
CA ALA A 236 -8.69 -8.91 -7.25
C ALA A 236 -8.44 -7.40 -7.30
N MET A 237 -9.35 -6.64 -6.70
CA MET A 237 -9.18 -5.20 -6.53
C MET A 237 -9.57 -4.83 -5.11
N VAL A 238 -8.70 -4.11 -4.40
CA VAL A 238 -8.94 -3.71 -3.02
C VAL A 238 -9.10 -2.19 -2.95
N ARG A 239 -10.25 -1.72 -2.48
CA ARG A 239 -10.50 -0.29 -2.23
C ARG A 239 -10.38 0.01 -0.75
N PHE A 240 -9.63 1.06 -0.41
CA PHE A 240 -9.61 1.61 0.94
C PHE A 240 -9.57 3.13 0.94
N GLY A 241 -9.82 3.71 2.13
CA GLY A 241 -9.86 5.14 2.37
C GLY A 241 -8.48 5.78 2.48
N ASN A 242 -8.38 6.84 3.29
CA ASN A 242 -7.11 7.50 3.52
C ASN A 242 -6.22 6.67 4.45
N VAL A 243 -4.91 6.75 4.21
CA VAL A 243 -3.91 6.09 5.03
C VAL A 243 -3.06 7.14 5.72
N LEU A 244 -3.01 7.07 7.06
CA LEU A 244 -2.26 8.01 7.89
C LEU A 244 -0.77 7.99 7.56
N GLY A 245 -0.14 9.15 7.58
CA GLY A 245 1.31 9.28 7.37
C GLY A 245 1.79 8.97 5.94
N SER A 246 0.91 8.59 5.01
CA SER A 246 1.32 8.28 3.64
C SER A 246 1.90 9.51 2.91
N SER A 247 2.77 9.28 1.93
CA SER A 247 3.50 10.33 1.20
C SER A 247 2.55 11.35 0.60
N GLY A 248 2.83 12.64 0.79
CA GLY A 248 2.00 13.74 0.28
C GLY A 248 0.60 13.85 0.93
N SER A 249 0.37 13.23 2.08
CA SER A 249 -0.90 13.37 2.81
C SER A 249 -0.92 14.62 3.71
N VAL A 250 -2.12 14.92 4.22
CA VAL A 250 -2.39 16.14 5.02
C VAL A 250 -1.66 16.17 6.36
N VAL A 251 -1.46 15.02 7.00
CA VAL A 251 -0.85 14.96 8.34
C VAL A 251 0.63 15.39 8.30
N PRO A 252 1.48 14.88 7.38
CA PRO A 252 2.82 15.43 7.15
C PRO A 252 2.83 16.93 6.83
N LEU A 253 1.86 17.41 6.04
CA LEU A 253 1.75 18.85 5.73
C LEU A 253 1.50 19.68 6.99
N PHE A 254 0.56 19.27 7.83
CA PHE A 254 0.27 19.96 9.09
C PHE A 254 1.46 19.93 10.04
N ARG A 255 2.16 18.80 10.17
CA ARG A 255 3.40 18.74 10.96
C ARG A 255 4.44 19.76 10.47
N LYS A 256 4.62 19.89 9.15
CA LYS A 256 5.53 20.89 8.57
C LYS A 256 5.08 22.33 8.83
N GLN A 257 3.79 22.63 8.71
CA GLN A 257 3.23 23.96 8.96
C GLN A 257 3.39 24.38 10.43
N ILE A 258 3.09 23.46 11.35
CA ILE A 258 3.26 23.66 12.79
C ILE A 258 4.75 23.88 13.12
N ALA A 259 5.64 23.04 12.59
CA ALA A 259 7.08 23.19 12.81
C ALA A 259 7.64 24.51 12.26
N ALA A 260 7.05 25.04 11.19
CA ALA A 260 7.39 26.35 10.63
C ALA A 260 6.78 27.53 11.41
N GLY A 261 5.97 27.29 12.44
CA GLY A 261 5.28 28.33 13.22
C GLY A 261 4.19 29.07 12.43
N GLY A 262 3.79 28.54 11.26
CA GLY A 262 2.78 29.15 10.38
C GLY A 262 1.36 28.64 10.65
N PRO A 263 0.34 29.25 10.04
CA PRO A 263 -1.04 28.79 10.14
C PRO A 263 -1.23 27.42 9.48
N ILE A 264 -2.16 26.62 10.01
CA ILE A 264 -2.59 25.36 9.40
C ILE A 264 -3.59 25.65 8.29
N THR A 265 -3.36 25.09 7.10
CA THR A 265 -4.26 25.30 5.96
C THR A 265 -5.36 24.24 5.90
N LEU A 266 -6.60 24.62 6.20
CA LEU A 266 -7.78 23.76 6.07
C LEU A 266 -8.47 24.01 4.73
N ILE A 267 -8.81 22.93 4.01
CA ILE A 267 -9.52 23.03 2.72
C ILE A 267 -10.97 23.47 2.94
N HIS A 268 -11.67 22.84 3.88
CA HIS A 268 -13.06 23.15 4.25
C HIS A 268 -13.32 22.67 5.68
N PRO A 269 -14.03 23.43 6.53
CA PRO A 269 -14.24 23.08 7.94
C PRO A 269 -15.02 21.77 8.14
N GLU A 270 -15.92 21.44 7.22
CA GLU A 270 -16.78 20.24 7.31
C GLU A 270 -16.22 19.00 6.59
N ILE A 271 -14.95 19.04 6.14
CA ILE A 271 -14.39 17.94 5.37
C ILE A 271 -14.12 16.71 6.26
N ILE A 272 -14.75 15.59 5.94
CA ILE A 272 -14.57 14.32 6.67
C ILE A 272 -13.80 13.32 5.80
N ARG A 273 -12.89 12.56 6.41
CA ARG A 273 -12.11 11.49 5.78
C ARG A 273 -12.03 10.28 6.69
N CYS A 274 -12.16 9.09 6.12
CA CYS A 274 -11.95 7.83 6.82
C CYS A 274 -10.46 7.47 6.80
N PHE A 275 -9.91 7.06 7.94
CA PHE A 275 -8.49 6.74 8.07
C PHE A 275 -8.23 5.32 8.58
N MET A 276 -7.11 4.78 8.14
CA MET A 276 -6.46 3.57 8.66
C MET A 276 -4.94 3.79 8.70
N THR A 277 -4.22 2.90 9.40
CA THR A 277 -2.75 2.93 9.39
C THR A 277 -2.20 2.25 8.13
N ILE A 278 -0.93 2.53 7.79
CA ILE A 278 -0.24 1.88 6.67
C ILE A 278 -0.18 0.35 6.85
N PRO A 279 0.26 -0.18 8.01
CA PRO A 279 0.28 -1.64 8.23
C PRO A 279 -1.10 -2.27 8.12
N GLU A 280 -2.14 -1.62 8.64
CA GLU A 280 -3.52 -2.12 8.56
C GLU A 280 -4.00 -2.19 7.11
N ALA A 281 -3.72 -1.17 6.29
CA ALA A 281 -4.12 -1.16 4.88
C ALA A 281 -3.46 -2.30 4.09
N ALA A 282 -2.15 -2.49 4.25
CA ALA A 282 -1.42 -3.56 3.58
C ALA A 282 -1.90 -4.95 4.04
N GLN A 283 -2.14 -5.14 5.33
CA GLN A 283 -2.61 -6.41 5.87
C GLN A 283 -4.01 -6.78 5.35
N LEU A 284 -4.92 -5.81 5.26
CA LEU A 284 -6.24 -6.02 4.66
C LEU A 284 -6.16 -6.36 3.17
N VAL A 285 -5.18 -5.79 2.45
CA VAL A 285 -4.91 -6.14 1.05
C VAL A 285 -4.45 -7.59 0.92
N LEU A 286 -3.50 -8.03 1.75
CA LEU A 286 -3.01 -9.41 1.74
C LEU A 286 -4.13 -10.41 2.03
N GLN A 287 -4.98 -10.12 3.02
CA GLN A 287 -6.13 -10.96 3.32
C GLN A 287 -7.16 -11.00 2.19
N ALA A 288 -7.38 -9.89 1.51
CA ALA A 288 -8.34 -9.81 0.42
C ALA A 288 -7.88 -10.58 -0.83
N ALA A 289 -6.56 -10.69 -1.04
CA ALA A 289 -5.98 -11.52 -2.10
C ALA A 289 -6.45 -12.98 -1.94
N THR A 290 -6.26 -13.56 -0.76
CA THR A 290 -6.65 -14.95 -0.46
C THR A 290 -8.16 -15.24 -0.57
N LEU A 291 -9.02 -14.20 -0.55
CA LEU A 291 -10.47 -14.36 -0.68
C LEU A 291 -10.97 -14.34 -2.14
N ALA A 292 -10.09 -14.08 -3.11
CA ALA A 292 -10.43 -13.89 -4.53
C ALA A 292 -10.49 -15.18 -5.38
#